data_AF-A0AAU0VXI6-F1
#
_entry.id   AF-A0AAU0VXI6-F1
#
_cell.length_a   1.000
_cell.length_b   1.000
_cell.length_c   1.000
_cell.angle_alpha   90.00
_cell.angle_beta   90.00
_cell.angle_gamma   90.00
#
_symmetry.space_group_name_H-M   'P 1'
#
loop_
_entity.id
_entity.type
_entity.pdbx_description
1 polymer ?
#
loop_
_entity_poly.entity_id
_entity_poly.type
_entity_poly.pdbx_seq_one_letter_code
_entity_poly.pdbx_strand_id
1 'polypeptide(L)'
;MTDSKNPPKAKTAITLPQEVLDQLKEREAAGQIASVSGHIQSLLQREQESTEVDAVLSRLFPGNRPGPEHEEWAAKALGITGSTEQSSAA
;
A
#
# COMPACT_ATOMS: atom_id res chain seq x y z
N MET A 1 17.55 17.51 -23.15
CA MET A 1 17.82 17.39 -21.70
C MET A 1 16.64 18.02 -20.97
N THR A 2 15.61 17.24 -20.66
CA THR A 2 14.49 17.71 -19.84
C THR A 2 14.87 17.45 -18.38
N ASP A 3 15.16 18.54 -17.68
CA ASP A 3 15.39 18.58 -16.24
C ASP A 3 14.24 17.86 -15.53
N SER A 4 14.52 16.69 -14.94
CA SER A 4 13.59 15.98 -14.05
C SER A 4 13.47 16.79 -12.76
N LYS A 5 12.71 17.88 -12.83
CA LYS A 5 12.40 18.74 -11.69
C LYS A 5 11.53 17.93 -10.74
N ASN A 6 12.17 17.34 -9.73
CA ASN A 6 11.48 16.63 -8.65
C ASN A 6 10.29 17.47 -8.17
N PRO A 7 9.06 16.93 -8.19
CA PRO A 7 7.90 17.68 -7.74
C PRO A 7 8.11 18.10 -6.26
N PRO A 8 7.63 19.28 -5.86
CA PRO A 8 7.78 19.74 -4.49
C PRO A 8 7.13 18.71 -3.55
N LYS A 9 7.91 18.22 -2.56
CA LYS A 9 7.38 17.35 -1.50
C LYS A 9 6.31 18.13 -0.75
N ALA A 10 5.04 17.90 -1.09
CA ALA A 10 3.92 18.44 -0.35
C ALA A 10 4.01 17.93 1.09
N LYS A 11 3.97 18.84 2.07
CA LYS A 11 3.96 18.47 3.49
C LYS A 11 2.55 18.01 3.84
N THR A 12 2.29 16.72 3.73
CA THR A 12 1.02 16.12 4.17
C THR A 12 1.05 16.00 5.70
N ALA A 13 0.22 16.80 6.38
CA ALA A 13 0.04 16.66 7.82
C ALA A 13 -0.88 15.47 8.08
N ILE A 14 -0.31 14.35 8.53
CA ILE A 14 -1.05 13.14 8.87
C ILE A 14 -1.04 13.00 10.38
N THR A 15 -2.22 12.88 10.98
CA THR A 15 -2.35 12.55 12.40
C THR A 15 -2.49 11.04 12.51
N LEU A 16 -1.50 10.39 13.13
CA LEU A 16 -1.56 8.97 13.45
C LEU A 16 -1.86 8.80 14.94
N PRO A 17 -2.62 7.77 15.35
CA PRO A 17 -2.75 7.41 16.75
C PRO A 17 -1.38 7.16 17.38
N GLN A 18 -1.21 7.55 18.65
CA GLN A 18 0.07 7.43 19.35
C GLN A 18 0.60 5.99 19.38
N GLU A 19 -0.29 5.01 19.62
CA GLU A 19 0.06 3.59 19.63
C GLU A 19 0.66 3.12 18.30
N VAL A 20 0.17 3.65 17.18
CA VAL A 20 0.68 3.32 15.84
C VAL A 20 2.06 3.93 15.62
N LEU A 21 2.27 5.17 16.08
CA LEU A 21 3.58 5.82 16.03
C LEU A 21 4.62 5.06 16.85
N ASP A 22 4.23 4.56 18.02
CA ASP A 22 5.13 3.81 18.90
C ASP A 22 5.53 2.47 18.27
N GLN A 23 4.57 1.74 17.69
CA GLN A 23 4.86 0.52 16.91
C GLN A 23 5.80 0.79 15.73
N LEU A 24 5.60 1.89 14.99
CA LEU A 24 6.47 2.23 13.87
C LEU A 24 7.89 2.58 14.34
N LYS A 25 8.03 3.27 15.48
CA LYS A 25 9.35 3.55 16.09
C LYS A 25 10.04 2.29 16.55
N GLU A 26 9.33 1.32 17.12
CA GLU A 26 9.89 0.01 17.48
C GLU A 26 10.43 -0.72 16.24
N ARG A 27 9.71 -0.67 15.12
CA ARG A 27 10.18 -1.26 13.85
C ARG A 27 11.40 -0.54 13.27
N GLU A 28 11.49 0.78 13.43
CA GLU A 28 12.68 1.56 13.06
C GLU A 28 13.88 1.15 13.93
N ALA A 29 13.68 1.06 15.25
CA ALA A 29 14.70 0.61 16.19
C ALA A 29 15.16 -0.84 15.93
N ALA A 30 14.24 -1.72 15.48
CA ALA A 30 14.53 -3.09 15.05
C ALA A 30 15.18 -3.18 13.65
N GLY A 31 15.41 -2.06 12.97
CA GLY A 31 16.00 -2.02 11.63
C GLY A 31 15.11 -2.57 10.51
N GLN A 32 13.83 -2.80 10.79
CA GLN A 32 12.86 -3.30 9.80
C GLN A 32 12.43 -2.22 8.82
N ILE A 33 12.49 -0.94 9.24
CA ILE A 33 12.27 0.23 8.39
C ILE A 33 13.40 1.24 8.61
N ALA A 34 13.79 1.95 7.54
CA ALA A 34 14.90 2.89 7.60
C ALA A 34 14.57 4.20 8.35
N SER A 35 13.31 4.65 8.28
CA SER A 35 12.78 5.73 9.10
C SER A 35 11.26 5.72 9.07
N VAL A 36 10.60 6.11 10.17
CA VAL A 36 9.14 6.25 10.23
C VAL A 36 8.62 7.20 9.13
N SER A 37 9.21 8.40 9.01
CA SER A 37 8.79 9.40 8.03
C SER A 37 8.97 8.94 6.58
N GLY A 38 10.10 8.29 6.27
CA GLY A 38 10.36 7.74 4.94
C GLY A 38 9.42 6.58 4.61
N HIS A 39 9.12 5.73 5.60
CA HIS A 39 8.18 4.63 5.45
C HIS A 39 6.75 5.14 5.17
N ILE A 40 6.26 6.13 5.94
CA ILE A 40 4.97 6.77 5.70
C ILE A 40 4.93 7.39 4.29
N GLN A 41 5.99 8.11 3.89
CA GLN A 41 6.06 8.69 2.55
C GLN A 41 5.97 7.62 1.45
N SER A 42 6.65 6.49 1.62
CA SER A 42 6.56 5.37 0.67
C SER A 42 5.16 4.75 0.62
N LEU A 43 4.44 4.68 1.74
CA LEU A 43 3.08 4.15 1.77
C LEU A 43 2.12 5.06 1.02
N LEU A 44 2.19 6.38 1.25
CA LEU A 44 1.39 7.36 0.53
C LEU A 44 1.65 7.34 -0.98
N GLN A 45 2.92 7.19 -1.36
CA GLN A 45 3.30 7.09 -2.76
C GLN A 45 2.69 5.84 -3.42
N ARG A 46 2.71 4.69 -2.73
CA ARG A 46 2.09 3.45 -3.22
C ARG A 46 0.57 3.57 -3.35
N GLU A 47 -0.09 4.24 -2.41
CA GLU A 47 -1.54 4.49 -2.47
C GLU A 47 -1.91 5.36 -3.68
N GLN A 48 -1.12 6.41 -3.92
CA GLN A 48 -1.29 7.26 -5.10
C GLN A 48 -1.09 6.47 -6.40
N GLU A 49 -0.03 5.67 -6.49
CA GLU A 49 0.25 4.80 -7.64
C GLU A 49 -0.88 3.80 -7.87
N SER A 50 -1.40 3.16 -6.81
CA SER A 50 -2.54 2.24 -6.90
C SER A 50 -3.78 2.94 -7.45
N THR A 51 -4.07 4.16 -6.96
CA THR A 51 -5.21 4.96 -7.41
C THR A 51 -5.08 5.33 -8.90
N GLU A 52 -3.87 5.68 -9.34
CA GLU A 52 -3.60 5.97 -10.75
C GLU A 52 -3.77 4.74 -11.64
N VAL A 53 -3.26 3.59 -11.21
CA VAL A 53 -3.46 2.31 -11.90
C VAL A 53 -4.95 1.99 -12.02
N ASP A 54 -5.70 2.10 -10.93
CA ASP A 54 -7.15 1.84 -10.92
C ASP A 54 -7.91 2.79 -11.85
N ALA A 55 -7.53 4.06 -11.89
CA ALA A 55 -8.13 5.04 -12.80
C ALA A 55 -7.83 4.70 -14.27
N VAL A 56 -6.61 4.26 -14.57
CA VAL A 56 -6.21 3.80 -15.92
C VAL A 56 -6.98 2.55 -16.31
N LEU A 57 -7.06 1.55 -15.43
CA LEU A 57 -7.80 0.31 -15.67
C LEU A 57 -9.29 0.58 -15.89
N SER A 58 -9.89 1.45 -15.08
CA SER A 58 -11.29 1.85 -15.22
C SER A 58 -11.57 2.54 -16.57
N ARG A 59 -10.60 3.30 -17.10
CA ARG A 59 -10.70 3.94 -18.41
C ARG A 59 -10.53 2.95 -19.57
N LEU A 60 -9.63 1.98 -19.43
CA LEU A 60 -9.34 0.99 -20.48
C LEU A 60 -10.39 -0.11 -20.55
N PHE A 61 -10.96 -0.50 -19.41
CA PHE A 61 -11.90 -1.61 -19.27
C PHE A 61 -13.20 -1.15 -18.59
N PRO A 62 -13.97 -0.24 -19.21
CA PRO A 62 -15.16 0.32 -18.60
C PRO A 62 -16.20 -0.78 -18.31
N GLY A 63 -16.67 -0.85 -17.07
CA GLY A 63 -17.68 -1.81 -16.63
C GLY A 63 -17.19 -3.25 -16.46
N ASN A 64 -15.91 -3.53 -16.70
CA ASN A 64 -15.32 -4.83 -16.46
C ASN A 64 -14.52 -4.79 -15.16
N ARG A 65 -14.98 -5.52 -14.14
CA ARG A 65 -14.22 -5.74 -12.90
C ARG A 65 -13.52 -7.09 -12.94
N PRO A 66 -12.39 -7.27 -12.24
CA PRO A 66 -11.80 -8.58 -12.08
C PRO A 66 -12.85 -9.55 -11.52
N GLY A 67 -13.09 -10.65 -12.23
CA GLY A 67 -13.87 -11.78 -11.72
C GLY A 67 -13.11 -12.61 -10.67
N PRO A 68 -13.78 -13.56 -10.00
CA PRO A 68 -13.18 -14.40 -8.95
C PRO A 68 -11.87 -15.09 -9.38
N GLU A 69 -11.77 -15.53 -10.63
CA GLU A 69 -10.57 -16.16 -11.17
C GLU A 69 -9.35 -15.23 -11.19
N HIS A 70 -9.57 -13.92 -11.34
CA HIS A 70 -8.52 -12.91 -11.30
C HIS A 70 -8.08 -12.63 -9.87
N GLU A 71 -9.00 -12.65 -8.91
CA GLU A 71 -8.71 -12.49 -7.49
C GLU A 71 -7.90 -13.68 -6.95
N GLU A 72 -8.26 -14.91 -7.33
CA GLU A 72 -7.50 -16.12 -6.99
C GLU A 72 -6.08 -16.09 -7.56
N TRP A 73 -5.94 -15.67 -8.82
CA TRP A 73 -4.63 -15.48 -9.44
C TRP A 73 -3.80 -14.43 -8.70
N ALA A 74 -4.40 -13.29 -8.34
CA ALA A 74 -3.72 -12.23 -7.62
C ALA A 74 -3.30 -12.68 -6.21
N ALA A 75 -4.17 -13.38 -5.48
CA ALA A 75 -3.86 -13.93 -4.17
C ALA A 75 -2.68 -14.91 -4.22
N LYS A 76 -2.63 -15.76 -5.25
CA LYS A 76 -1.50 -16.68 -5.47
C LYS A 76 -0.21 -15.94 -5.83
N ALA A 77 -0.28 -14.94 -6.72
CA ALA A 77 0.88 -14.15 -7.14
C ALA A 77 1.48 -13.35 -5.97
N LEU A 78 0.63 -12.86 -5.07
CA LEU A 78 1.03 -12.11 -3.86
C LEU A 78 1.41 -13.02 -2.69
N GLY A 79 1.28 -14.35 -2.83
CA GLY A 79 1.57 -15.30 -1.76
C GLY A 79 0.62 -15.21 -0.56
N ILE A 80 -0.60 -14.68 -0.76
CA ILE A 80 -1.62 -14.47 0.29
C ILE A 80 -2.40 -15.77 0.58
N THR A 81 -2.14 -16.85 -0.16
CA THR A 81 -2.79 -18.16 0.02
C THR A 81 -2.34 -18.81 1.34
N GLY A 82 -3.03 -18.44 2.44
CA GLY A 82 -2.92 -19.13 3.73
C GLY A 82 -3.20 -18.27 4.97
N SER A 83 -4.42 -17.75 5.16
CA SER A 83 -4.91 -17.29 6.49
C SER A 83 -6.45 -17.23 6.62
N THR A 84 -7.17 -18.08 5.90
CA THR A 84 -8.63 -18.25 6.08
C THR A 84 -8.99 -19.68 6.48
N GLU A 85 -8.21 -20.28 7.38
CA GLU A 85 -8.64 -21.51 8.06
C GLU A 85 -8.56 -21.33 9.58
N GLN A 86 -9.74 -21.45 10.20
CA GLN A 86 -10.01 -21.75 11.61
C GLN A 86 -9.92 -20.63 12.65
N SER A 87 -10.92 -19.73 12.63
CA SER A 87 -11.55 -19.26 13.86
C SER A 87 -13.06 -19.59 13.81
N SER A 88 -13.36 -20.88 13.97
CA SER A 88 -14.65 -21.35 14.44
C SER A 88 -14.37 -22.31 15.56
N ALA A 89 -14.18 -21.73 16.75
CA ALA A 89 -14.36 -22.45 18.00
C ALA A 89 -15.87 -22.63 18.18
N ALA A 90 -16.32 -23.88 18.14
CA ALA A 90 -17.58 -24.35 18.70
C ALA A 90 -17.26 -25.53 19.61
#